data_AF-A0A850NXR7-F1
#
_entry.id   AF-A0A850NXR7-F1
#
_cell.length_a   1.000
_cell.length_b   1.000
_cell.length_c   1.000
_cell.angle_alpha   90.00
_cell.angle_beta   90.00
_cell.angle_gamma   90.00
#
_symmetry.space_group_name_H-M   'P 1'
#
loop_
_entity.id
_entity.type
_entity.pdbx_description
1 polymer ?
#
loop_
_entity_poly.entity_id
_entity_poly.type
_entity_poly.pdbx_seq_one_letter_code
_entity_poly.pdbx_strand_id
1 'polypeptide(L)'
;MSARPPPPRASAPARFVTGSLLRHVVVMSGSGAIGLLAMFAVDLINMIYIAHLPDRREMAAIGFAATVGFFQQALSIGLTVGVV
;
A
#
# COMPACT_ATOMS: atom_id res chain seq x y z
N MET A 1 24.28 -26.77 -43.92
CA MET A 1 24.45 -26.39 -42.50
C MET A 1 23.09 -25.94 -41.97
N SER A 2 22.37 -26.83 -41.28
CA SER A 2 21.04 -26.57 -40.72
C SER A 2 21.21 -26.14 -39.26
N ALA A 3 21.08 -24.85 -38.98
CA ALA A 3 21.11 -24.33 -37.61
C ALA A 3 19.75 -24.60 -36.96
N ARG A 4 19.71 -25.52 -36.00
CA ARG A 4 18.53 -25.80 -35.18
C ARG A 4 18.22 -24.55 -34.32
N PRO A 5 16.98 -24.05 -34.29
CA PRO A 5 16.64 -22.93 -33.43
C PRO A 5 16.84 -23.32 -31.95
N PRO A 6 17.31 -22.39 -31.10
CA PRO A 6 17.55 -22.65 -29.69
C PRO A 6 16.24 -23.05 -29.00
N PRO A 7 16.27 -24.01 -28.07
CA PRO A 7 15.08 -24.42 -27.34
C PRO A 7 14.50 -23.23 -26.56
N PRO A 8 13.18 -23.02 -26.58
CA PRO A 8 12.55 -21.99 -25.77
C PRO A 8 12.92 -22.23 -24.30
N ARG A 9 13.50 -21.22 -23.65
CA ARG A 9 13.78 -21.26 -22.22
C ARG A 9 12.45 -21.52 -21.52
N ALA A 10 12.34 -22.64 -20.81
CA ALA A 10 11.16 -22.95 -20.01
C ALA A 10 10.93 -21.78 -19.05
N SER A 11 9.91 -20.98 -19.34
CA SER A 11 9.42 -19.93 -18.45
C SER A 11 9.11 -20.59 -17.13
N ALA A 12 9.74 -20.13 -16.04
CA ALA A 12 9.45 -20.64 -14.71
C ALA A 12 7.93 -20.62 -14.50
N PRO A 13 7.30 -21.72 -14.07
CA PRO A 13 5.86 -21.78 -13.94
C PRO A 13 5.39 -20.68 -12.99
N ALA A 14 4.34 -19.95 -13.38
CA ALA A 14 3.80 -18.87 -12.57
C ALA A 14 3.39 -19.42 -11.20
N ARG A 15 4.01 -18.90 -10.13
CA ARG A 15 3.91 -19.45 -8.76
C ARG A 15 2.51 -19.27 -8.14
N PHE A 16 1.71 -18.42 -8.75
CA PHE A 16 0.43 -17.92 -8.25
C PHE A 16 -0.79 -18.48 -9.01
N VAL A 17 -0.59 -19.33 -10.01
CA VAL A 17 -1.68 -19.95 -10.79
C VAL A 17 -1.97 -21.40 -10.40
N THR A 18 -1.27 -21.94 -9.40
CA THR A 18 -1.43 -23.32 -8.93
C THR A 18 -1.75 -23.37 -7.42
N GLY A 19 -2.70 -24.23 -7.04
CA GLY A 19 -3.09 -24.46 -5.63
C GLY A 19 -4.47 -23.89 -5.23
N SER A 20 -4.77 -23.93 -3.92
CA SER A 20 -6.06 -23.50 -3.37
C SER A 20 -6.24 -21.98 -3.42
N LEU A 21 -7.31 -21.53 -4.08
CA LEU A 21 -7.73 -20.12 -4.17
C LEU A 21 -7.89 -19.49 -2.77
N LEU A 22 -8.42 -20.24 -1.81
CA LEU A 22 -8.68 -19.73 -0.47
C LEU A 22 -7.37 -19.37 0.27
N ARG A 23 -6.35 -20.23 0.17
CA ARG A 23 -5.02 -19.95 0.75
C ARG A 23 -4.39 -18.73 0.08
N HIS A 24 -4.59 -18.59 -1.22
CA HIS A 24 -4.07 -17.47 -1.98
C HIS A 24 -4.66 -16.14 -1.52
N VAL A 25 -5.99 -16.05 -1.47
CA VAL A 25 -6.71 -14.85 -1.03
C VAL A 25 -6.33 -14.50 0.41
N VAL A 26 -6.27 -15.49 1.31
CA VAL A 26 -5.90 -15.24 2.71
C VAL A 26 -4.49 -14.67 2.84
N VAL A 27 -3.51 -15.16 2.06
CA VAL A 27 -2.13 -14.64 2.14
C VAL A 27 -2.01 -13.25 1.50
N MET A 28 -2.69 -13.00 0.37
CA MET A 28 -2.69 -11.68 -0.29
C MET A 28 -3.46 -10.62 0.52
N SER A 29 -4.66 -10.94 1.00
CA SER A 29 -5.46 -10.03 1.81
C SER A 29 -4.88 -9.88 3.22
N GLY A 30 -4.26 -10.91 3.76
CA GLY A 30 -3.63 -10.89 5.09
C GLY A 30 -2.46 -9.91 5.16
N SER A 31 -1.59 -9.88 4.15
CA SER A 31 -0.51 -8.87 4.09
C SER A 31 -1.05 -7.45 3.96
N GLY A 32 -2.11 -7.23 3.18
CA GLY A 32 -2.82 -5.96 3.10
C GLY A 32 -3.44 -5.53 4.44
N ALA A 33 -4.05 -6.47 5.18
CA ALA A 33 -4.66 -6.20 6.47
C ALA A 33 -3.63 -5.76 7.53
N ILE A 34 -2.42 -6.33 7.52
CA ILE A 34 -1.33 -5.89 8.40
C ILE A 34 -0.95 -4.43 8.11
N GLY A 35 -0.86 -4.04 6.83
CA GLY A 35 -0.60 -2.66 6.43
C GLY A 35 -1.68 -1.68 6.93
N LEU A 36 -2.96 -2.08 6.84
CA LEU A 36 -4.07 -1.27 7.35
C LEU A 36 -4.03 -1.13 8.88
N LEU A 37 -3.74 -2.21 9.61
CA LEU A 37 -3.57 -2.17 11.07
C LEU A 37 -2.41 -1.23 11.48
N ALA A 38 -1.31 -1.24 10.74
CA ALA A 38 -0.18 -0.35 10.99
C ALA A 38 -0.56 1.12 10.76
N MET A 39 -1.28 1.45 9.68
CA MET A 39 -1.78 2.80 9.45
C MET A 39 -2.71 3.28 10.57
N PHE A 40 -3.60 2.40 11.04
CA PHE A 40 -4.51 2.71 12.14
C PHE A 40 -3.74 2.98 13.45
N ALA A 41 -2.71 2.20 13.74
CA ALA A 41 -1.87 2.42 14.92
C ALA A 41 -1.12 3.77 14.86
N VAL A 42 -0.60 4.14 13.68
CA VAL A 42 0.02 5.44 13.46
C VAL A 42 -0.99 6.58 13.68
N ASP A 43 -2.23 6.43 13.20
CA ASP A 43 -3.29 7.43 13.39
C ASP A 43 -3.67 7.59 14.87
N LEU A 44 -3.77 6.48 15.62
CA LEU A 44 -4.01 6.52 17.06
C LEU A 44 -2.89 7.26 17.81
N ILE A 45 -1.63 6.97 17.50
CA ILE A 45 -0.47 7.65 18.09
C ILE A 45 -0.51 9.15 17.75
N ASN A 46 -0.85 9.49 16.51
CA ASN A 46 -1.01 10.88 16.07
C ASN A 46 -2.11 11.60 16.85
N MET A 47 -3.27 10.97 17.07
CA MET A 47 -4.36 11.59 17.83
C MET A 47 -4.00 11.78 19.32
N ILE A 48 -3.26 10.84 19.91
CA ILE A 48 -2.72 10.98 21.28
C ILE A 48 -1.73 12.14 21.34
N TYR A 49 -0.83 12.25 20.37
CA TYR A 49 0.13 13.37 20.30
C TYR A 49 -0.61 14.71 20.21
N ILE A 50 -1.51 14.84 19.23
CA ILE A 50 -2.34 16.03 18.98
C ILE A 50 -3.18 16.41 20.21
N ALA A 51 -3.70 15.44 20.96
CA ALA A 51 -4.49 15.71 22.17
C ALA A 51 -3.68 16.33 23.32
N HIS A 52 -2.37 16.16 23.35
CA HIS A 52 -1.50 16.74 24.39
C HIS A 52 -0.97 18.14 24.04
N LEU A 53 -1.27 18.68 22.85
CA LEU A 53 -0.84 20.02 22.48
C LEU A 53 -1.66 21.07 23.28
N PRO A 54 -0.99 21.94 24.07
CA PRO A 54 -1.67 22.93 24.89
C PRO A 54 -2.15 24.14 24.07
N ASP A 55 -1.56 24.40 22.91
CA ASP A 55 -1.78 25.63 22.13
C ASP A 55 -2.72 25.45 20.93
N ARG A 56 -3.85 26.17 20.96
CA ARG A 56 -4.86 26.16 19.89
C ARG A 56 -4.33 26.61 18.52
N ARG A 57 -3.29 27.45 18.50
CA ARG A 57 -2.73 28.01 17.26
C ARG A 57 -1.95 26.96 16.45
N GLU A 58 -1.28 26.03 17.13
CA GLU A 58 -0.54 24.94 16.50
C GLU A 58 -1.49 23.88 15.93
N MET A 59 -2.57 23.58 16.67
CA MET A 59 -3.64 22.68 16.22
C MET A 59 -4.32 23.15 14.94
N ALA A 60 -4.56 24.47 14.80
CA ALA A 60 -5.11 25.05 13.58
C ALA A 60 -4.16 24.90 12.39
N ALA A 61 -2.85 25.06 12.60
CA ALA A 61 -1.84 24.88 11.57
C ALA A 61 -1.73 23.41 11.10
N ILE A 62 -1.80 22.46 12.02
CA ILE A 62 -1.81 21.02 11.69
C ILE A 62 -3.04 20.66 10.86
N GLY A 63 -4.20 21.26 11.15
CA GLY A 63 -5.41 21.07 10.34
C GLY A 63 -5.25 21.51 8.87
N PHE A 64 -4.59 22.65 8.64
CA PHE A 64 -4.25 23.10 7.29
C PHE A 64 -3.20 22.21 6.61
N ALA A 65 -2.19 21.76 7.35
CA ALA A 65 -1.20 20.83 6.80
C ALA A 65 -1.83 19.48 6.41
N ALA A 66 -2.79 18.99 7.21
CA ALA A 66 -3.50 17.75 6.95
C ALA A 66 -4.29 17.81 5.63
N THR A 67 -5.01 18.89 5.35
CA THR A 67 -5.79 19.01 4.09
C THR A 67 -4.90 19.02 2.86
N VAL A 68 -3.77 19.72 2.90
CA VAL A 68 -2.77 19.71 1.82
C VAL A 68 -2.13 18.32 1.67
N GLY A 69 -1.80 17.66 2.79
CA GLY A 69 -1.29 16.29 2.79
C GLY A 69 -2.28 15.28 2.19
N PHE A 70 -3.56 15.37 2.55
CA PHE A 70 -4.62 14.52 1.99
C PHE A 70 -4.74 14.66 0.48
N PHE A 71 -4.63 15.88 -0.05
CA PHE A 71 -4.63 16.12 -1.50
C PHE A 71 -3.45 15.42 -2.19
N GLN A 72 -2.24 15.56 -1.64
CA GLN A 72 -1.04 14.90 -2.15
C GLN A 72 -1.15 13.37 -2.09
N GLN A 73 -1.70 12.83 -1.00
CA GLN A 73 -1.89 11.39 -0.82
C GLN A 73 -2.91 10.84 -1.84
N ALA A 74 -4.01 11.56 -2.06
CA ALA A 74 -5.04 11.19 -3.03
C ALA A 74 -4.48 11.14 -4.46
N LEU A 75 -3.68 12.12 -4.86
CA LEU A 75 -2.96 12.11 -6.14
C LEU A 75 -2.04 10.90 -6.25
N SER A 76 -1.27 10.60 -5.20
CA SER A 76 -0.31 9.50 -5.20
C SER A 76 -0.99 8.14 -5.35
N ILE A 77 -2.09 7.91 -4.62
CA ILE A 77 -2.88 6.67 -4.72
C ILE A 77 -3.57 6.60 -6.09
N GLY A 78 -4.15 7.70 -6.57
CA GLY A 78 -4.83 7.76 -7.86
C GLY A 78 -3.90 7.45 -9.04
N LEU A 79 -2.68 8.00 -9.05
CA LEU A 79 -1.68 7.68 -10.06
C LEU A 79 -1.23 6.22 -9.99
N THR A 80 -1.05 5.66 -8.78
CA THR A 80 -0.64 4.27 -8.62
C THR A 80 -1.67 3.28 -9.17
N VAL A 81 -2.96 3.54 -8.93
CA VAL A 81 -4.06 2.67 -9.41
C VAL A 81 -4.41 2.94 -10.87
N GLY A 82 -4.28 4.18 -11.35
CA GLY A 82 -4.69 4.57 -12.70
C GLY A 82 -3.63 4.38 -13.79
N VAL A 83 -2.34 4.28 -13.44
CA VAL A 83 -1.24 4.09 -14.42
C VAL A 83 -0.89 2.61 -14.63
N VAL A 84 -1.18 1.75 -13.65
CA VAL A 84 -1.07 0.28 -13.76
C VAL A 84 -2.23 -0.28 -14.57
#